data_AF-E9I5D5-F1
#
_entry.id   AF-E9I5D5-F1
#
_cell.length_a   1.000
_cell.length_b   1.000
_cell.length_c   1.000
_cell.angle_alpha   90.00
_cell.angle_beta   90.00
_cell.angle_gamma   90.00
#
_symmetry.space_group_name_H-M   'P 1'
#
loop_
_entity.id
_entity.type
_entity.pdbx_description
1 polymer ?
#
loop_
_entity_poly.entity_id
_entity_poly.type
_entity_poly.pdbx_seq_one_letter_code
_entity_poly.pdbx_strand_id
1 'polypeptide(L)'
;RLKEDITEECRENSLTFYILDGTNDDDLLHFDVVITTYAFVVNEERRVGAERSELFLTRFDRVILDDAEHLVFLTNDFDPASTDTPIIKVVCSLRGARKWLSTNSPLRISDFPKFVGFFEIPEVMEFCS
;
A
#
# COMPACT_ATOMS: atom_id res chain seq x y z
N ARG A 1 3.38 21.23 -7.36
CA ARG A 1 2.75 20.50 -8.48
C ARG A 1 1.95 19.33 -7.94
N LEU A 2 2.50 18.13 -7.70
CA LEU A 2 1.68 17.00 -7.21
C LEU A 2 0.78 17.33 -6.00
N LYS A 3 1.33 17.97 -4.95
CA LYS A 3 0.53 18.40 -3.79
C LYS A 3 -0.55 19.44 -4.16
N GLU A 4 -0.26 20.34 -5.09
CA GLU A 4 -1.21 21.36 -5.56
C GLU A 4 -2.33 20.70 -6.37
N ASP A 5 -2.00 19.77 -7.26
CA ASP A 5 -2.94 19.02 -8.10
C ASP A 5 -3.89 18.18 -7.22
N ILE A 6 -3.35 17.46 -6.23
CA ILE A 6 -4.15 16.70 -5.25
C ILE A 6 -5.05 17.63 -4.42
N THR A 7 -4.53 18.79 -4.02
CA THR A 7 -5.30 19.77 -3.25
C THR A 7 -6.49 20.28 -4.05
N GLU A 8 -6.28 20.61 -5.32
CA GLU A 8 -7.33 21.09 -6.21
C GLU A 8 -8.40 20.01 -6.42
N GLU A 9 -8.00 18.79 -6.77
CA GLU A 9 -8.92 17.67 -6.99
C GLU A 9 -9.71 17.31 -5.73
N CYS A 10 -9.06 17.24 -4.56
CA CYS A 10 -9.75 16.96 -3.29
C CYS A 10 -10.74 18.07 -2.96
N ARG A 11 -10.37 19.34 -3.16
CA ARG A 11 -11.27 20.47 -2.92
C ARG A 11 -12.50 20.43 -3.83
N GLU A 12 -12.32 20.13 -5.11
CA GLU A 12 -13.44 20.03 -6.07
C GLU A 12 -14.42 18.91 -5.70
N ASN A 13 -13.93 17.84 -5.08
CA ASN A 13 -14.73 16.70 -4.66
C ASN A 13 -15.16 16.75 -3.18
N SER A 14 -14.90 17.88 -2.47
CA SER A 14 -15.20 18.03 -1.03
C SER A 14 -14.54 16.96 -0.14
N LEU A 15 -13.33 16.54 -0.51
CA LEU A 15 -12.53 15.58 0.22
C LEU A 15 -11.44 16.29 1.04
N THR A 16 -11.18 15.75 2.23
CA THR A 16 -10.02 16.06 3.05
C THR A 16 -8.91 15.06 2.75
N PHE A 17 -7.66 15.50 2.75
CA PHE A 17 -6.53 14.60 2.55
C PHE A 17 -5.36 14.94 3.47
N TYR A 18 -4.56 13.91 3.74
CA TYR A 18 -3.35 14.02 4.52
C TYR A 18 -2.19 13.30 3.83
N ILE A 19 -1.02 13.95 3.82
CA ILE A 19 0.22 13.33 3.37
C ILE A 19 0.96 12.84 4.60
N LEU A 20 0.98 11.54 4.80
CA LEU A 20 1.63 10.89 5.92
C LEU A 20 3.13 10.71 5.62
N ASP A 21 3.94 11.58 6.20
CA ASP A 21 5.40 11.65 6.04
C ASP A 21 6.19 11.51 7.36
N GLY A 22 5.49 11.33 8.48
CA GLY A 22 6.07 11.17 9.82
C GLY A 22 6.38 12.47 10.55
N THR A 23 5.95 13.62 10.03
CA THR A 23 6.15 14.91 10.70
C THR A 23 5.02 15.31 11.65
N ASN A 24 3.80 14.80 11.45
CA ASN A 24 2.65 15.07 12.32
C ASN A 24 1.96 13.78 12.75
N ASP A 25 1.57 13.73 14.03
CA ASP A 25 0.82 12.64 14.67
C ASP A 25 -0.70 12.86 14.56
N ASP A 26 -1.16 13.36 13.40
CA ASP A 26 -2.59 13.57 13.17
C ASP A 26 -3.32 12.24 13.03
N ASP A 27 -4.51 12.15 13.63
CA ASP A 27 -5.39 10.98 13.60
C ASP A 27 -5.88 10.74 12.15
N LEU A 28 -5.55 9.56 11.60
CA LEU A 28 -5.79 9.21 10.21
C LEU A 28 -7.29 9.10 9.90
N LEU A 29 -8.12 8.84 10.90
CA LEU A 29 -9.57 8.67 10.77
C LEU A 29 -10.30 9.98 10.44
N HIS A 30 -9.61 11.12 10.54
CA HIS A 30 -10.19 12.44 10.24
C HIS A 30 -10.09 12.84 8.77
N PHE A 31 -9.40 12.05 7.94
CA PHE A 31 -9.16 12.37 6.54
C PHE A 31 -9.84 11.37 5.60
N ASP A 32 -10.40 11.87 4.50
CA ASP A 32 -11.00 11.01 3.47
C ASP A 32 -9.92 10.27 2.65
N VAL A 33 -8.74 10.89 2.49
CA VAL A 33 -7.63 10.35 1.70
C VAL A 33 -6.32 10.47 2.47
N VAL A 34 -5.63 9.34 2.65
CA VAL A 34 -4.26 9.31 3.21
C VAL A 34 -3.30 8.91 2.11
N ILE A 35 -2.26 9.73 1.90
CA ILE A 35 -1.24 9.52 0.86
C ILE A 35 0.09 9.31 1.57
N THR A 36 0.80 8.24 1.23
CA THR A 36 2.09 7.92 1.82
C THR A 36 2.98 7.18 0.82
N THR A 37 4.21 6.88 1.23
CA THR A 37 5.19 6.16 0.41
C THR A 37 5.36 4.72 0.89
N TYR A 38 5.74 3.80 0.01
CA TYR A 38 6.05 2.42 0.41
C TYR A 38 7.14 2.34 1.49
N ALA A 39 8.16 3.20 1.39
CA ALA A 39 9.22 3.28 2.39
C ALA A 39 8.69 3.67 3.77
N PHE A 40 7.74 4.62 3.82
CA PHE A 40 7.10 5.01 5.08
C PHE A 40 6.31 3.84 5.68
N VAL A 41 5.46 3.17 4.89
CA VAL A 41 4.68 2.01 5.34
C VAL A 41 5.58 0.93 5.96
N VAL A 42 6.70 0.62 5.31
CA VAL A 42 7.67 -0.36 5.81
C VAL A 42 8.37 0.11 7.08
N ASN A 43 8.80 1.37 7.12
CA ASN A 43 9.45 1.93 8.31
C ASN A 43 8.49 1.98 9.50
N GLU A 44 7.22 2.29 9.27
CA GLU A 44 6.18 2.32 10.30
C GLU A 44 5.92 0.93 10.87
N GLU A 45 5.84 -0.11 10.02
CA GLU A 45 5.72 -1.50 10.48
C GLU A 45 6.93 -1.92 11.33
N ARG A 46 8.15 -1.59 10.90
CA ARG A 46 9.37 -1.93 11.62
C ARG A 46 9.51 -1.19 12.95
N ARG A 47 9.09 0.08 13.00
CA ARG A 47 9.25 0.96 14.17
C ARG A 47 8.16 0.73 15.21
N VAL A 48 6.91 0.65 14.76
CA VAL A 48 5.72 0.62 15.62
C VAL A 48 5.10 -0.77 15.71
N GLY A 49 5.16 -1.56 14.64
CA GLY A 49 4.48 -2.84 14.53
C GLY A 49 3.07 -2.71 13.92
N ALA A 50 2.71 -3.63 13.04
CA ALA A 50 1.40 -3.64 12.38
C ALA A 50 0.22 -3.79 13.36
N GLU A 51 0.46 -4.36 14.54
CA GLU A 51 -0.54 -4.55 15.60
C GLU A 51 -0.77 -3.31 16.46
N ARG A 52 0.08 -2.28 16.33
CA ARG A 52 0.03 -1.03 17.12
C ARG A 52 -0.13 0.22 16.26
N SER A 53 0.27 0.17 15.00
CA SER A 53 0.19 1.31 14.10
C SER A 53 -1.24 1.52 13.60
N GLU A 54 -1.75 2.74 13.74
CA GLU A 54 -3.07 3.15 13.26
C GLU A 54 -3.22 2.90 11.75
N LEU A 55 -2.16 3.08 10.97
CA LEU A 55 -2.14 2.80 9.54
C LEU A 55 -2.50 1.35 9.20
N PHE A 56 -2.03 0.39 10.01
CA PHE A 56 -2.27 -1.04 9.78
C PHE A 56 -3.54 -1.55 10.47
N LEU A 57 -3.96 -0.89 11.54
CA LEU A 57 -5.19 -1.20 12.26
C LEU A 57 -6.43 -0.65 11.54
N THR A 58 -6.30 0.48 10.85
CA THR A 58 -7.38 1.11 10.08
C THR A 58 -7.81 0.22 8.92
N ARG A 59 -9.13 0.02 8.79
CA ARG A 59 -9.71 -0.68 7.64
C ARG A 59 -10.18 0.35 6.61
N PHE A 60 -9.36 0.57 5.59
CA PHE A 60 -9.68 1.51 4.52
C PHE A 60 -10.81 0.98 3.63
N ASP A 61 -11.62 1.89 3.09
CA ASP A 61 -12.59 1.56 2.06
C ASP A 61 -11.94 1.18 0.73
N ARG A 62 -10.74 1.74 0.48
CA ARG A 62 -9.92 1.46 -0.69
C ARG A 62 -8.45 1.64 -0.36
N VAL A 63 -7.61 0.69 -0.77
CA VAL A 63 -6.15 0.82 -0.80
C VAL A 63 -5.70 0.82 -2.27
N ILE A 64 -4.92 1.82 -2.66
CA ILE A 64 -4.37 1.95 -4.01
C ILE A 64 -2.84 1.87 -3.89
N LEU A 65 -2.23 0.91 -4.59
CA LEU A 65 -0.78 0.84 -4.75
C LEU A 65 -0.44 1.46 -6.10
N ASP A 66 0.17 2.64 -6.07
CA ASP A 66 0.58 3.36 -7.28
C ASP A 66 2.01 3.01 -7.70
N ASP A 67 2.27 2.97 -9.01
CA ASP A 67 3.48 2.41 -9.59
C ASP A 67 3.84 1.01 -9.04
N ALA A 68 2.85 0.11 -9.02
CA ALA A 68 3.00 -1.23 -8.45
C ALA A 68 4.12 -2.07 -9.08
N GLU A 69 4.56 -1.76 -10.30
CA GLU A 69 5.73 -2.37 -10.93
C GLU A 69 7.01 -2.20 -10.09
N HIS A 70 7.16 -1.11 -9.33
CA HIS A 70 8.32 -0.91 -8.46
C HIS A 70 8.37 -1.91 -7.31
N LEU A 71 7.23 -2.34 -6.78
CA LEU A 71 7.16 -3.37 -5.73
C LEU A 71 7.65 -4.74 -6.23
N VAL A 72 7.43 -5.01 -7.53
CA VAL A 72 7.90 -6.23 -8.19
C VAL A 72 9.41 -6.24 -8.38
N PHE A 73 10.01 -5.09 -8.72
CA PHE A 73 11.47 -4.99 -8.82
C PHE A 73 12.14 -5.15 -7.46
N LEU A 74 11.60 -4.48 -6.43
CA LEU A 74 12.14 -4.51 -5.07
C LEU A 74 12.02 -5.88 -4.38
N THR A 75 11.20 -6.79 -4.92
CA THR A 75 11.08 -8.17 -4.41
C THR A 75 12.07 -9.14 -5.02
N ASN A 76 12.64 -8.84 -6.20
CA ASN A 76 13.61 -9.71 -6.85
C ASN A 76 15.02 -9.60 -6.23
N ASP A 77 15.31 -8.51 -5.52
CA ASP A 77 16.56 -8.30 -4.78
C ASP A 77 16.50 -8.82 -3.32
N PHE A 78 15.47 -9.61 -2.99
CA PHE A 78 15.31 -10.17 -1.67
C PHE A 78 16.34 -11.28 -1.40
N ASP A 79 17.23 -11.05 -0.42
CA ASP A 79 18.09 -12.09 0.14
C ASP A 79 17.26 -12.98 1.09
N PRO A 80 17.05 -14.27 0.79
CA PRO A 80 16.31 -15.17 1.66
C PRO A 80 16.97 -15.42 3.03
N ALA A 81 18.25 -15.04 3.20
CA ALA A 81 18.93 -15.07 4.49
C ALA A 81 18.65 -13.82 5.36
N SER A 82 18.04 -12.77 4.78
CA SER A 82 17.64 -11.58 5.51
C SER A 82 16.41 -11.85 6.36
N THR A 83 16.44 -11.40 7.62
CA THR A 83 15.29 -11.43 8.54
C THR A 83 14.27 -10.33 8.24
N ASP A 84 14.57 -9.42 7.33
CA ASP A 84 13.67 -8.32 6.99
C ASP A 84 12.45 -8.82 6.22
N THR A 85 11.25 -8.44 6.67
CA THR A 85 10.03 -8.72 5.91
C THR A 85 10.09 -8.01 4.54
N PRO A 86 9.87 -8.71 3.42
CA PRO A 86 9.82 -8.08 2.09
C PRO A 86 8.84 -6.91 2.04
N ILE A 87 9.23 -5.81 1.39
CA ILE A 87 8.40 -4.59 1.25
C ILE A 87 6.99 -4.93 0.77
N ILE A 88 6.88 -5.80 -0.23
CA ILE A 88 5.57 -6.21 -0.77
C ILE A 88 4.70 -6.85 0.30
N LYS A 89 5.24 -7.68 1.19
CA LYS A 89 4.45 -8.36 2.23
C LYS A 89 3.91 -7.34 3.23
N VAL A 90 4.73 -6.37 3.61
CA VAL A 90 4.32 -5.29 4.52
C VAL A 90 3.24 -4.43 3.88
N VAL A 91 3.47 -3.92 2.66
CA VAL A 91 2.50 -3.08 1.95
C VAL A 91 1.19 -3.85 1.69
N CYS A 92 1.27 -5.14 1.35
CA CYS A 92 0.10 -5.96 1.10
C CYS A 92 -0.73 -6.27 2.35
N SER A 93 -0.16 -6.08 3.55
CA SER A 93 -0.86 -6.28 4.83
C SER A 93 -1.81 -5.14 5.20
N LEU A 94 -1.77 -4.01 4.47
CA LEU A 94 -2.74 -2.93 4.65
C LEU A 94 -4.17 -3.45 4.39
N ARG A 95 -5.06 -3.10 5.31
CA ARG A 95 -6.44 -3.59 5.30
C ARG A 95 -7.31 -2.68 4.44
N GLY A 96 -7.92 -3.26 3.40
CA GLY A 96 -8.75 -2.52 2.46
C GLY A 96 -9.94 -3.35 2.00
N ALA A 97 -11.15 -2.78 1.99
CA ALA A 97 -12.33 -3.44 1.41
C ALA A 97 -12.22 -3.57 -0.12
N ARG A 98 -11.53 -2.63 -0.76
CA ARG A 98 -11.23 -2.62 -2.21
C ARG A 98 -9.75 -2.38 -2.39
N LYS A 99 -9.11 -3.10 -3.31
CA LYS A 99 -7.65 -3.08 -3.49
C LYS A 99 -7.33 -2.90 -4.97
N TRP A 100 -6.64 -1.81 -5.29
CA TRP A 100 -6.34 -1.39 -6.65
C TRP A 100 -4.83 -1.35 -6.85
N LEU A 101 -4.37 -1.88 -7.99
CA LEU A 101 -3.00 -1.69 -8.46
C LEU A 101 -3.04 -0.71 -9.63
N SER A 102 -2.33 0.39 -9.48
CA SER A 102 -2.05 1.34 -10.55
C SER A 102 -0.62 1.12 -11.00
N THR A 103 -0.42 1.12 -12.32
CA THR A 103 0.88 0.84 -12.92
C THR A 103 0.98 1.56 -14.25
N ASN A 104 2.16 2.11 -14.53
CA ASN A 104 2.46 2.76 -15.80
C ASN A 104 2.97 1.74 -16.85
N SER A 105 3.43 0.58 -16.40
CA SER A 105 3.94 -0.51 -17.25
C SER A 105 3.19 -1.83 -16.98
N PRO A 106 2.68 -2.53 -18.00
CA PRO A 106 1.96 -3.78 -17.78
C PRO A 106 2.76 -4.79 -16.95
N LEU A 107 2.18 -5.27 -15.84
CA LEU A 107 2.75 -6.35 -15.04
C LEU A 107 2.78 -7.65 -15.86
N ARG A 108 3.86 -8.44 -15.71
CA ARG A 108 3.91 -9.77 -16.34
C ARG A 108 3.02 -10.72 -15.56
N ILE A 109 2.51 -11.76 -16.23
CA ILE A 109 1.74 -12.83 -15.57
C ILE A 109 2.52 -13.42 -14.38
N SER A 110 3.83 -13.54 -14.49
CA SER A 110 4.73 -14.03 -13.42
C SER A 110 4.78 -13.15 -12.17
N ASP A 111 4.31 -11.90 -12.24
CA ASP A 111 4.37 -10.96 -11.13
C ASP A 111 3.10 -10.97 -10.27
N PHE A 112 1.96 -11.37 -10.83
CA PHE A 112 0.68 -11.45 -10.10
C PHE A 112 0.72 -12.33 -8.84
N PRO A 113 1.40 -13.50 -8.82
CA PRO A 113 1.54 -14.29 -7.61
C PRO A 113 2.10 -13.51 -6.41
N LYS A 114 2.90 -12.46 -6.65
CA LYS A 114 3.50 -11.62 -5.60
C LYS A 114 2.46 -10.74 -4.87
N PHE A 115 1.30 -10.50 -5.50
CA PHE A 115 0.21 -9.68 -4.97
C PHE A 115 -0.99 -10.50 -4.47
N VAL A 116 -0.94 -11.83 -4.48
CA VAL A 116 -2.07 -12.68 -4.03
C VAL A 116 -2.48 -12.35 -2.59
N GLY A 117 -1.50 -12.13 -1.70
CA GLY A 117 -1.75 -11.69 -0.32
C GLY A 117 -2.38 -10.30 -0.24
N PHE A 118 -2.12 -9.42 -1.22
CA PHE A 118 -2.81 -8.13 -1.30
C PHE A 118 -4.28 -8.36 -1.56
N PHE A 119 -4.64 -9.08 -2.62
CA PHE A 119 -6.04 -9.21 -3.01
C PHE A 119 -6.88 -10.09 -2.08
N GLU A 120 -6.29 -10.72 -1.07
CA GLU A 120 -6.96 -11.66 -0.16
C GLU A 120 -7.72 -12.75 -0.93
N ILE A 121 -7.18 -13.13 -2.09
CA ILE A 121 -7.76 -14.19 -2.91
C ILE A 121 -7.59 -15.49 -2.12
N PRO A 122 -8.67 -16.21 -1.77
CA PRO A 122 -8.56 -17.48 -1.08
C PRO A 122 -7.66 -18.42 -1.87
N GLU A 123 -6.76 -19.14 -1.21
CA GLU A 123 -5.81 -20.08 -1.85
C GLU A 123 -6.49 -21.16 -2.72
N VAL A 124 -7.81 -21.28 -2.65
CA VAL A 124 -8.64 -22.19 -3.45
C VAL A 124 -9.14 -21.50 -4.72
N MET A 125 -8.23 -21.10 -5.60
CA MET A 125 -8.55 -21.01 -7.03
C MET A 125 -7.60 -21.93 -7.76
N GLU A 126 -7.99 -23.20 -7.90
CA GLU A 126 -7.44 -24.05 -8.95
C GLU A 126 -7.64 -23.31 -10.26
N PHE A 127 -6.55 -22.77 -10.82
CA PHE A 127 -6.56 -22.32 -12.20
C PHE A 127 -6.84 -23.56 -13.04
N CYS A 128 -8.08 -23.70 -13.52
CA CYS A 128 -8.46 -24.72 -14.48
C CYS A 128 -7.46 -24.65 -15.64
N SER A 129 -6.61 -25.68 -15.74
CA SER A 129 -5.74 -25.95 -16.87
C SER A 129 -6.35 -27.03 -17.74
#